data_AF-A0A9P3CUQ8-F1
#
_entry.id   AF-A0A9P3CUQ8-F1
#
_cell.length_a   1.000
_cell.length_b   1.000
_cell.length_c   1.000
_cell.angle_alpha   90.00
_cell.angle_beta   90.00
_cell.angle_gamma   90.00
#
_symmetry.space_group_name_H-M   'P 1'
#
loop_
_entity.id
_entity.type
_entity.pdbx_description
1 polymer ?
#
loop_
_entity_poly.entity_id
_entity_poly.type
_entity_poly.pdbx_seq_one_letter_code
_entity_poly.pdbx_strand_id
1 'polypeptide(L)'
;MVNETNSQISSLSWVYTAGAHYQNRSPASLTFGGYDANRMTTIISLEMGPDNSRPLLVGMQKITAENTQDGTVNLLPTGTIHFIDSTLPHIWLPNDAIEAFVSAFGLIYDNTTDLYLVNETMRARNLELSPTITFTFGKSAREDGTETTNIVLPYAAFEMNASYPFYQTETPYFPIRRAANDSQYTIGRILFQEAYVTADFERNNFTIGQAAVDNSDSKAIRAIEKPVAASRNSTAEDQDQSSSLSGGAIGGIVAGGVVGALIIAAICWALLYRLEKQQQYKAVDTTTTTNDDSAWAENDAKVDLSANQPEHGFQELYGQRDPTELHATTNKWGVYGVQEMPAPGVGAYDGAAELNTPPFGHESGRLAEVHGSEPARFEMASDGTHRTV
;
A
#
# COMPACT_ATOMS: atom_id res chain seq x y z
N MET A 1 -11.82 -23.74 5.00
CA MET A 1 -11.36 -24.52 3.84
C MET A 1 -12.37 -24.31 2.72
N VAL A 2 -12.19 -23.29 1.89
CA VAL A 2 -13.15 -22.90 0.84
C VAL A 2 -12.55 -23.26 -0.51
N ASN A 3 -13.08 -24.33 -1.09
CA ASN A 3 -13.22 -24.62 -2.53
C ASN A 3 -11.98 -24.47 -3.45
N GLU A 4 -11.06 -25.44 -3.42
CA GLU A 4 -9.89 -25.56 -4.32
C GLU A 4 -10.18 -26.17 -5.71
N THR A 5 -11.44 -26.19 -6.19
CA THR A 5 -11.78 -26.87 -7.46
C THR A 5 -12.68 -26.04 -8.38
N ASN A 6 -12.43 -24.73 -8.50
CA ASN A 6 -12.92 -24.04 -9.69
C ASN A 6 -12.06 -24.48 -10.90
N SER A 7 -12.65 -25.21 -11.84
CA SER A 7 -11.97 -25.73 -13.04
C SER A 7 -11.74 -24.67 -14.13
N GLN A 8 -12.03 -23.41 -13.86
CA GLN A 8 -11.92 -22.32 -14.84
C GLN A 8 -10.53 -21.67 -14.90
N ILE A 9 -9.71 -21.81 -13.86
CA ILE A 9 -8.34 -21.30 -13.81
C ILE A 9 -7.38 -22.39 -13.33
N SER A 10 -6.18 -22.46 -13.92
CA SER A 10 -5.24 -23.56 -13.65
C SER A 10 -4.60 -23.53 -12.27
N SER A 11 -4.54 -22.37 -11.60
CA SER A 11 -4.01 -22.21 -10.23
C SER A 11 -4.50 -20.91 -9.59
N LEU A 12 -4.35 -20.78 -8.26
CA LEU A 12 -4.48 -19.51 -7.54
C LEU A 12 -3.26 -18.61 -7.80
N SER A 13 -3.17 -18.13 -9.04
CA SER A 13 -2.12 -17.21 -9.47
C SER A 13 -2.70 -16.09 -10.33
N TRP A 14 -2.02 -14.96 -10.33
CA TRP A 14 -2.30 -13.87 -11.24
C TRP A 14 -1.01 -13.24 -11.74
N VAL A 15 -1.12 -12.57 -12.88
CA VAL A 15 -0.01 -11.85 -13.49
C VAL A 15 -0.49 -10.52 -14.01
N TYR A 16 0.22 -9.44 -13.68
CA TYR A 16 -0.20 -8.08 -13.98
C TYR A 16 0.96 -7.21 -14.51
N THR A 17 0.63 -6.41 -15.52
CA THR A 17 1.36 -5.22 -15.93
C THR A 17 0.35 -4.12 -16.23
N ALA A 18 0.65 -2.88 -15.82
CA ALA A 18 -0.22 -1.73 -16.04
C ALA A 18 -0.15 -1.20 -17.48
N GLY A 19 0.86 -1.62 -18.24
CA GLY A 19 1.17 -1.02 -19.54
C GLY A 19 1.78 0.38 -19.39
N ALA A 20 2.44 0.84 -20.45
CA ALA A 20 3.15 2.11 -20.46
C ALA A 20 2.36 3.15 -21.27
N HIS A 21 1.77 4.13 -20.58
CA HIS A 21 0.92 5.14 -21.22
C HIS A 21 1.67 6.04 -22.22
N TYR A 22 2.99 6.21 -22.02
CA TYR A 22 3.88 7.01 -22.87
C TYR A 22 4.39 6.25 -24.09
N GLN A 23 4.09 4.95 -24.21
CA GLN A 23 4.50 4.14 -25.35
C GLN A 23 3.34 3.90 -26.30
N ASN A 24 3.67 3.79 -27.59
CA ASN A 24 2.70 3.35 -28.58
C ASN A 24 2.53 1.82 -28.45
N ARG A 25 1.33 1.34 -28.11
CA ARG A 25 0.99 -0.09 -27.98
C ARG A 25 1.62 -0.85 -26.80
N SER A 26 1.55 -0.27 -25.60
CA SER A 26 1.83 -1.00 -24.36
C SER A 26 0.57 -1.14 -23.50
N PRO A 27 -0.37 -2.04 -23.87
CA PRO A 27 -1.61 -2.22 -23.12
C PRO A 27 -1.35 -2.95 -21.80
N ALA A 28 -2.14 -2.60 -20.79
CA ALA A 28 -2.27 -3.37 -19.56
C ALA A 28 -2.64 -4.83 -19.87
N SER A 29 -2.19 -5.75 -19.01
CA SER A 29 -2.54 -7.16 -19.11
C SER A 29 -2.72 -7.75 -17.72
N LEU A 30 -3.79 -8.53 -17.57
CA LEU A 30 -4.09 -9.31 -16.38
C LEU A 30 -4.39 -10.75 -16.80
N THR A 31 -3.60 -11.70 -16.30
CA THR A 31 -3.77 -13.14 -16.59
C THR A 31 -4.02 -13.87 -15.28
N PHE A 32 -4.98 -14.80 -15.26
CA PHE A 32 -5.26 -15.64 -14.10
C PHE A 32 -4.88 -17.10 -14.39
N GLY A 33 -4.27 -17.77 -13.42
CA GLY A 33 -3.87 -19.18 -13.53
C GLY A 33 -2.71 -19.45 -14.51
N GLY A 34 -2.03 -18.43 -14.98
CA GLY A 34 -1.02 -18.54 -16.03
C GLY A 34 -0.32 -17.22 -16.32
N TYR A 35 0.62 -17.23 -17.26
CA TYR A 35 1.39 -16.06 -17.68
C TYR A 35 1.64 -16.07 -19.18
N ASP A 36 1.81 -14.89 -19.78
CA ASP A 36 2.31 -14.77 -21.15
C ASP A 36 3.84 -14.75 -21.17
N ALA A 37 4.45 -15.77 -21.77
CA ALA A 37 5.90 -15.89 -21.84
C ALA A 37 6.57 -14.83 -22.72
N ASN A 38 5.81 -14.14 -23.57
CA ASN A 38 6.34 -13.08 -24.44
C ASN A 38 6.36 -11.70 -23.77
N ARG A 39 5.81 -11.56 -22.55
CA ARG A 39 5.63 -10.28 -21.84
C ARG A 39 6.71 -10.00 -20.80
N MET A 40 7.74 -10.82 -20.68
CA MET A 40 8.73 -10.74 -19.61
C MET A 40 10.13 -11.16 -20.08
N THR A 41 11.18 -10.45 -19.64
CA THR A 41 12.57 -10.75 -20.03
C THR A 41 13.46 -11.12 -18.83
N THR A 42 13.95 -10.14 -18.09
CA THR A 42 14.80 -10.34 -16.91
C THR A 42 13.92 -10.54 -15.69
N ILE A 43 14.13 -11.64 -14.95
CA ILE A 43 13.25 -12.02 -13.84
C ILE A 43 14.02 -12.36 -12.57
N ILE A 44 13.34 -12.20 -11.45
CA ILE A 44 13.70 -12.81 -10.18
C ILE A 44 12.45 -13.43 -9.55
N SER A 45 12.59 -14.61 -8.96
CA SER A 45 11.53 -15.27 -8.19
C SER A 45 11.87 -15.25 -6.71
N LEU A 46 10.87 -14.97 -5.88
CA LEU A 46 11.00 -14.58 -4.49
C LEU A 46 9.89 -15.25 -3.68
N GLU A 47 10.26 -15.84 -2.55
CA GLU A 47 9.27 -16.32 -1.60
C GLU A 47 8.41 -15.15 -1.10
N MET A 48 7.11 -15.38 -0.99
CA MET A 48 6.20 -14.39 -0.43
C MET A 48 6.51 -14.16 1.06
N GLY A 49 6.27 -12.94 1.51
CA GLY A 49 6.43 -12.55 2.91
C GLY A 49 5.52 -13.36 3.85
N PRO A 50 5.94 -13.56 5.11
CA PRO A 50 5.15 -14.30 6.10
C PRO A 50 3.88 -13.58 6.56
N ASP A 51 3.78 -12.27 6.29
CA ASP A 51 2.60 -11.46 6.53
C ASP A 51 1.69 -11.49 5.30
N ASN A 52 0.56 -12.20 5.42
CA ASN A 52 -0.41 -12.35 4.34
C ASN A 52 -1.05 -11.02 3.89
N SER A 53 -0.93 -9.94 4.67
CA SER A 53 -1.39 -8.61 4.25
C SER A 53 -0.42 -7.90 3.30
N ARG A 54 0.86 -8.32 3.28
CA ARG A 54 1.92 -7.78 2.43
C ARG A 54 2.78 -8.91 1.84
N PRO A 55 2.20 -9.82 1.03
CA PRO A 55 2.90 -11.03 0.61
C PRO A 55 4.00 -10.77 -0.42
N LEU A 56 3.94 -9.68 -1.19
CA LEU A 56 4.88 -9.40 -2.28
C LEU A 56 6.05 -8.51 -1.81
N LEU A 57 6.90 -9.03 -0.93
CA LEU A 57 8.06 -8.31 -0.40
C LEU A 57 9.31 -8.54 -1.25
N VAL A 58 9.93 -7.45 -1.70
CA VAL A 58 11.15 -7.48 -2.50
C VAL A 58 12.25 -6.63 -1.87
N GLY A 59 13.50 -7.09 -1.95
CA GLY A 59 14.66 -6.27 -1.62
C GLY A 59 14.96 -5.30 -2.75
N MET A 60 14.79 -4.00 -2.51
CA MET A 60 15.26 -2.94 -3.41
C MET A 60 16.69 -2.58 -2.99
N GLN A 61 17.66 -3.03 -3.77
CA GLN A 61 19.07 -2.86 -3.42
C GLN A 61 19.58 -1.49 -3.84
N LYS A 62 19.18 -1.04 -5.03
CA LYS A 62 19.66 0.21 -5.62
C LYS A 62 18.61 0.83 -6.53
N ILE A 63 18.60 2.16 -6.58
CA ILE A 63 17.96 2.92 -7.64
C ILE A 63 19.04 3.82 -8.26
N THR A 64 19.25 3.73 -9.55
CA THR A 64 20.20 4.58 -10.28
C THR A 64 19.45 5.38 -11.33
N ALA A 65 19.72 6.67 -11.45
CA ALA A 65 19.30 7.43 -12.63
C ALA A 65 20.51 7.80 -13.48
N GLU A 66 20.36 7.63 -14.77
CA GLU A 66 21.33 8.01 -15.80
C GLU A 66 20.79 9.17 -16.63
N ASN A 67 21.69 9.92 -17.27
CA ASN A 67 21.36 11.10 -18.06
C ASN A 67 20.54 12.14 -17.27
N THR A 68 20.83 12.30 -15.98
CA THR A 68 20.32 13.43 -15.21
C THR A 68 21.16 14.68 -15.45
N GLN A 69 20.76 15.82 -14.89
CA GLN A 69 21.58 17.04 -14.96
C GLN A 69 22.98 16.84 -14.35
N ASP A 70 23.11 15.95 -13.37
CA ASP A 70 24.36 15.63 -12.69
C ASP A 70 25.01 14.34 -13.25
N GLY A 71 24.55 13.85 -14.41
CA GLY A 71 24.99 12.60 -15.02
C GLY A 71 24.33 11.38 -14.38
N THR A 72 25.13 10.45 -13.87
CA THR A 72 24.64 9.24 -13.19
C THR A 72 24.59 9.47 -11.68
N VAL A 73 23.43 9.27 -11.08
CA VAL A 73 23.18 9.51 -9.65
C VAL A 73 22.61 8.27 -8.97
N ASN A 74 23.02 8.04 -7.71
CA ASN A 74 22.40 7.04 -6.86
C ASN A 74 21.20 7.66 -6.14
N LEU A 75 20.01 7.13 -6.41
CA LEU A 75 18.75 7.58 -5.85
C LEU A 75 18.29 6.76 -4.63
N LEU A 76 18.98 5.67 -4.32
CA LEU A 76 18.76 4.88 -3.11
C LEU A 76 20.10 4.55 -2.46
N PRO A 77 20.59 5.40 -1.53
CA PRO A 77 21.87 5.21 -0.87
C PRO A 77 21.93 3.92 -0.02
N THR A 78 20.81 3.60 0.63
CA THR A 78 20.68 2.41 1.49
C THR A 78 19.56 1.51 0.97
N GLY A 79 19.89 0.26 0.65
CA GLY A 79 18.90 -0.71 0.21
C GLY A 79 17.83 -0.99 1.28
N THR A 80 16.60 -1.26 0.83
CA THR A 80 15.41 -1.37 1.68
C THR A 80 14.46 -2.46 1.17
N ILE A 81 13.61 -3.01 2.05
CA ILE A 81 12.58 -3.97 1.65
C ILE A 81 11.28 -3.22 1.36
N HIS A 82 10.68 -3.51 0.22
CA HIS A 82 9.45 -2.87 -0.21
C HIS A 82 8.34 -3.89 -0.46
N PHE A 83 7.11 -3.49 -0.18
CA PHE A 83 5.92 -4.20 -0.62
C PHE A 83 5.52 -3.76 -2.03
N ILE A 84 5.20 -4.68 -2.92
CA ILE A 84 4.68 -4.37 -4.26
C ILE A 84 3.15 -4.33 -4.20
N ASP A 85 2.56 -3.17 -4.51
CA ASP A 85 1.13 -2.95 -4.42
C ASP A 85 0.59 -2.17 -5.62
N SER A 86 -0.13 -2.85 -6.51
CA SER A 86 -0.73 -2.23 -7.70
C SER A 86 -1.91 -1.29 -7.40
N THR A 87 -2.39 -1.21 -6.15
CA THR A 87 -3.49 -0.31 -5.78
C THR A 87 -3.03 1.13 -5.62
N LEU A 88 -1.75 1.37 -5.33
CA LEU A 88 -1.18 2.70 -5.14
C LEU A 88 -0.54 3.25 -6.42
N PRO A 89 -0.65 4.55 -6.72
CA PRO A 89 -0.05 5.16 -7.92
C PRO A 89 1.38 5.66 -7.71
N HIS A 90 2.02 5.43 -6.57
CA HIS A 90 3.29 6.08 -6.20
C HIS A 90 4.25 5.13 -5.48
N ILE A 91 5.49 5.58 -5.29
CA ILE A 91 6.54 4.84 -4.59
C ILE A 91 6.85 5.53 -3.26
N TRP A 92 6.69 4.83 -2.14
CA TRP A 92 7.04 5.31 -0.81
C TRP A 92 8.50 5.01 -0.50
N LEU A 93 9.29 6.04 -0.25
CA LEU A 93 10.75 5.96 -0.14
C LEU A 93 11.25 6.54 1.20
N PRO A 94 12.43 6.09 1.67
CA PRO A 94 13.11 6.70 2.82
C PRO A 94 13.55 8.14 2.51
N ASN A 95 13.77 8.93 3.57
CA ASN A 95 14.10 10.35 3.45
C ASN A 95 15.39 10.63 2.65
N ASP A 96 16.42 9.80 2.79
CA ASP A 96 17.68 9.94 2.04
C ASP A 96 17.48 9.72 0.54
N ALA A 97 16.67 8.75 0.15
CA ALA A 97 16.28 8.55 -1.25
C ALA A 97 15.46 9.74 -1.76
N ILE A 98 14.49 10.20 -0.98
CA ILE A 98 13.68 11.38 -1.31
C ILE A 98 14.54 12.60 -1.61
N GLU A 99 15.54 12.88 -0.77
CA GLU A 99 16.48 14.00 -0.98
C GLU A 99 17.25 13.83 -2.30
N ALA A 100 17.70 12.61 -2.62
CA ALA A 100 18.38 12.30 -3.87
C ALA A 100 17.46 12.52 -5.09
N PHE A 101 16.20 12.08 -5.05
CA PHE A 101 15.22 12.32 -6.12
C PHE A 101 14.92 13.82 -6.28
N VAL A 102 14.72 14.54 -5.17
CA VAL A 102 14.47 15.99 -5.17
C VAL A 102 15.62 16.73 -5.84
N SER A 103 16.86 16.39 -5.48
CA SER A 103 18.05 16.99 -6.09
C SER A 103 18.18 16.64 -7.56
N ALA A 104 18.03 15.37 -7.94
CA ALA A 104 18.28 14.89 -9.28
C ALA A 104 17.27 15.42 -10.33
N PHE A 105 16.01 15.58 -9.93
CA PHE A 105 14.92 15.96 -10.84
C PHE A 105 14.35 17.36 -10.60
N GLY A 106 14.87 18.09 -9.61
CA GLY A 106 14.41 19.44 -9.27
C GLY A 106 12.98 19.46 -8.73
N LEU A 107 12.64 18.50 -7.87
CA LEU A 107 11.29 18.33 -7.34
C LEU A 107 10.99 19.33 -6.23
N ILE A 108 9.74 19.78 -6.13
CA ILE A 108 9.28 20.71 -5.10
C ILE A 108 8.22 20.02 -4.27
N TYR A 109 8.45 19.90 -2.96
CA TYR A 109 7.45 19.32 -2.08
C TYR A 109 6.30 20.29 -1.81
N ASP A 110 5.08 19.80 -1.97
CA ASP A 110 3.86 20.50 -1.57
C ASP A 110 3.38 20.00 -0.21
N ASN A 111 3.52 20.85 0.81
CA ASN A 111 3.11 20.56 2.19
C ASN A 111 1.59 20.36 2.36
N THR A 112 0.77 20.70 1.37
CA THR A 112 -0.70 20.58 1.47
C THR A 112 -1.18 19.19 1.05
N THR A 113 -0.51 18.59 0.08
CA THR A 113 -0.94 17.34 -0.57
C THR A 113 0.05 16.20 -0.38
N ASP A 114 1.22 16.49 0.18
CA ASP A 114 2.39 15.62 0.32
C ASP A 114 2.94 15.09 -1.02
N LEU A 115 2.66 15.79 -2.12
CA LEU A 115 3.12 15.46 -3.46
C LEU A 115 4.42 16.19 -3.81
N TYR A 116 5.13 15.65 -4.80
CA TYR A 116 6.34 16.25 -5.35
C TYR A 116 6.04 16.85 -6.70
N LEU A 117 5.98 18.16 -6.79
CA LEU A 117 5.70 18.90 -8.00
C LEU A 117 6.96 19.06 -8.85
N VAL A 118 6.77 19.17 -10.16
CA VAL A 118 7.85 19.50 -11.11
C VAL A 118 7.50 20.81 -11.78
N ASN A 119 8.35 21.82 -11.63
CA ASN A 119 8.13 23.09 -12.32
C ASN A 119 8.42 22.94 -13.83
N GLU A 120 7.90 23.87 -14.63
CA GLU A 120 7.95 23.77 -16.09
C GLU A 120 9.39 23.78 -16.64
N THR A 121 10.28 24.58 -16.06
CA THR A 121 11.70 24.65 -16.46
C THR A 121 12.45 23.33 -16.20
N MET A 122 12.27 22.73 -15.02
CA MET A 122 12.88 21.45 -14.67
C MET A 122 12.27 20.32 -15.49
N ARG A 123 10.94 20.34 -15.70
CA ARG A 123 10.26 19.37 -16.56
C ARG A 123 10.80 19.41 -17.99
N ALA A 124 10.91 20.60 -18.59
CA ALA A 124 11.46 20.76 -19.94
C ALA A 124 12.90 20.24 -20.05
N ARG A 125 13.73 20.50 -19.03
CA ARG A 125 15.09 19.97 -18.95
C ARG A 125 15.11 18.45 -18.85
N ASN A 126 14.31 17.86 -17.97
CA ASN A 126 14.25 16.41 -17.80
C ASN A 126 13.74 15.71 -19.08
N LEU A 127 12.80 16.33 -19.80
CA LEU A 127 12.38 15.86 -21.12
C LEU A 127 13.53 15.87 -22.14
N GLU A 128 14.30 16.95 -22.20
CA GLU A 128 15.44 17.09 -23.11
C GLU A 128 16.54 16.05 -22.81
N LEU A 129 16.85 15.86 -21.52
CA LEU A 129 17.88 14.92 -21.10
C LEU A 129 17.43 13.45 -21.22
N SER A 130 16.13 13.20 -21.19
CA SER A 130 15.51 11.86 -21.19
C SER A 130 16.19 10.88 -20.21
N PRO A 131 16.17 11.17 -18.89
CA PRO A 131 16.74 10.28 -17.89
C PRO A 131 16.12 8.89 -17.91
N THR A 132 16.91 7.91 -17.50
CA THR A 132 16.46 6.53 -17.29
C THR A 132 16.69 6.15 -15.84
N ILE A 133 15.65 5.67 -15.16
CA ILE A 133 15.70 5.24 -13.76
C ILE A 133 15.65 3.72 -13.72
N THR A 134 16.69 3.11 -13.17
CA THR A 134 16.82 1.66 -13.02
C THR A 134 16.64 1.28 -11.56
N PHE A 135 15.64 0.44 -11.30
CA PHE A 135 15.42 -0.22 -10.01
C PHE A 135 16.06 -1.60 -10.04
N THR A 136 17.00 -1.84 -9.12
CA THR A 136 17.65 -3.14 -8.97
C THR A 136 17.05 -3.87 -7.78
N PHE A 137 16.42 -5.00 -8.07
CA PHE A 137 15.77 -5.86 -7.09
C PHE A 137 16.57 -7.13 -6.85
N GLY A 138 16.57 -7.59 -5.61
CA GLY A 138 17.16 -8.86 -5.19
C GLY A 138 16.35 -9.53 -4.08
N LYS A 139 16.84 -10.68 -3.61
CA LYS A 139 16.23 -11.43 -2.50
C LYS A 139 16.26 -10.68 -1.17
N SER A 140 17.23 -9.79 -1.02
CA SER A 140 17.43 -8.99 0.19
C SER A 140 17.74 -7.54 -0.19
N ALA A 141 17.64 -6.64 0.79
CA ALA A 141 18.03 -5.24 0.65
C ALA A 141 19.56 -5.05 0.49
N ARG A 142 20.37 -6.10 0.73
CA ARG A 142 21.83 -6.03 0.61
C ARG A 142 22.26 -6.38 -0.81
N GLU A 143 23.30 -5.70 -1.29
CA GLU A 143 24.00 -6.05 -2.53
C GLU A 143 24.93 -7.25 -2.32
N ASP A 144 24.40 -8.40 -1.89
CA ASP A 144 25.18 -9.57 -1.47
C ASP A 144 25.12 -10.77 -2.43
N GLY A 145 24.51 -10.63 -3.61
CA GLY A 145 24.35 -11.73 -4.56
C GLY A 145 24.30 -11.31 -6.03
N THR A 146 24.44 -12.30 -6.92
CA THR A 146 24.35 -12.13 -8.39
C THR A 146 22.93 -12.28 -8.93
N GLU A 147 22.00 -12.75 -8.11
CA GLU A 147 20.60 -12.96 -8.50
C GLU A 147 19.81 -11.67 -8.27
N THR A 148 19.92 -10.76 -9.23
CA THR A 148 19.15 -9.52 -9.28
C THR A 148 18.37 -9.42 -10.58
N THR A 149 17.32 -8.61 -10.57
CA THR A 149 16.67 -8.15 -11.79
C THR A 149 16.61 -6.64 -11.80
N ASN A 150 16.73 -6.05 -12.98
CA ASN A 150 16.58 -4.62 -13.19
C ASN A 150 15.23 -4.36 -13.85
N ILE A 151 14.52 -3.35 -13.33
CA ILE A 151 13.37 -2.75 -14.00
C ILE A 151 13.76 -1.32 -14.37
N VAL A 152 13.68 -1.03 -15.65
CA VAL A 152 14.16 0.21 -16.26
C VAL A 152 12.96 1.04 -16.69
N LEU A 153 12.83 2.24 -16.14
CA LEU A 153 11.76 3.17 -16.44
C LEU A 153 12.34 4.46 -17.05
N PRO A 154 11.89 4.89 -18.24
CA PRO A 154 12.23 6.20 -18.76
C PRO A 154 11.56 7.30 -17.94
N TYR A 155 12.08 8.53 -18.02
CA TYR A 155 11.47 9.69 -17.35
C TYR A 155 9.99 9.90 -17.71
N ALA A 156 9.58 9.56 -18.94
CA ALA A 156 8.18 9.63 -19.37
C ALA A 156 7.23 8.75 -18.53
N ALA A 157 7.73 7.70 -17.87
CA ALA A 157 6.96 6.90 -16.91
C ALA A 157 6.62 7.65 -15.63
N PHE A 158 7.32 8.74 -15.33
CA PHE A 158 7.15 9.55 -14.13
C PHE A 158 6.48 10.90 -14.42
N GLU A 159 6.21 11.22 -15.69
CA GLU A 159 5.41 12.39 -16.07
C GLU A 159 3.92 12.14 -15.77
N MET A 160 3.59 12.28 -14.48
CA MET A 160 2.23 12.11 -14.00
C MET A 160 1.60 13.47 -13.72
N ASN A 161 0.27 13.51 -13.84
CA ASN A 161 -0.51 14.68 -13.53
C ASN A 161 -1.50 14.37 -12.40
N ALA A 162 -1.55 15.24 -11.40
CA ALA A 162 -2.50 15.18 -10.32
C ALA A 162 -3.62 16.19 -10.59
N SER A 163 -4.86 15.76 -10.40
CA SER A 163 -6.06 16.57 -10.60
C SER A 163 -6.96 16.47 -9.36
N TYR A 164 -8.27 16.71 -9.52
CA TYR A 164 -9.21 16.65 -8.41
C TYR A 164 -9.20 15.25 -7.76
N PRO A 165 -9.23 15.13 -6.42
CA PRO A 165 -9.47 16.18 -5.43
C PRO A 165 -8.21 16.91 -4.93
N PHE A 166 -7.02 16.59 -5.41
CA PHE A 166 -5.79 17.24 -4.93
C PHE A 166 -5.63 18.65 -5.47
N TYR A 167 -5.84 18.82 -6.77
CA TYR A 167 -5.74 20.09 -7.46
C TYR A 167 -6.96 20.34 -8.33
N GLN A 168 -7.44 21.60 -8.36
CA GLN A 168 -8.52 21.99 -9.28
C GLN A 168 -8.04 22.03 -10.73
N THR A 169 -6.76 22.36 -10.92
CA THR A 169 -6.09 22.37 -12.22
C THR A 169 -5.13 21.19 -12.27
N GLU A 170 -5.12 20.48 -13.39
CA GLU A 170 -4.16 19.42 -13.65
C GLU A 170 -2.72 19.93 -13.44
N THR A 171 -2.02 19.31 -12.49
CA THR A 171 -0.71 19.75 -11.99
C THR A 171 0.30 18.63 -12.15
N PRO A 172 1.41 18.85 -12.88
CA PRO A 172 2.47 17.85 -13.02
C PRO A 172 3.15 17.52 -11.70
N TYR A 173 3.30 16.23 -11.43
CA TYR A 173 3.96 15.74 -10.23
C TYR A 173 4.80 14.50 -10.54
N PHE A 174 5.82 14.27 -9.70
CA PHE A 174 6.65 13.09 -9.72
C PHE A 174 6.11 12.09 -8.67
N PRO A 175 5.81 10.84 -9.06
CA PRO A 175 5.01 9.92 -8.24
C PRO A 175 5.80 9.17 -7.16
N ILE A 176 6.45 9.92 -6.28
CA ILE A 176 7.09 9.43 -5.06
C ILE A 176 6.42 10.02 -3.81
N ARG A 177 6.56 9.35 -2.66
CA ARG A 177 6.07 9.78 -1.34
C ARG A 177 7.12 9.54 -0.28
N ARG A 178 7.17 10.39 0.75
CA ARG A 178 8.02 10.17 1.93
C ARG A 178 7.36 9.15 2.84
N ALA A 179 8.06 8.07 3.13
CA ALA A 179 7.63 7.16 4.18
C ALA A 179 8.03 7.70 5.56
N ALA A 180 7.12 7.61 6.52
CA ALA A 180 7.38 7.91 7.92
C ALA A 180 8.33 6.89 8.55
N ASN A 181 8.30 5.63 8.08
CA ASN A 181 9.16 4.53 8.51
C ASN A 181 9.11 3.36 7.51
N ASP A 182 9.88 2.32 7.77
CA ASP A 182 10.04 1.13 6.93
C ASP A 182 8.75 0.33 6.70
N SER A 183 7.78 0.39 7.62
CA SER A 183 6.49 -0.28 7.43
C SER A 183 5.70 0.27 6.23
N GLN A 184 5.98 1.50 5.80
CA GLN A 184 5.30 2.15 4.67
C GLN A 184 5.97 1.93 3.32
N TYR A 185 7.20 1.41 3.27
CA TYR A 185 7.93 1.21 2.00
C TYR A 185 7.12 0.30 1.06
N THR A 186 6.60 0.92 0.01
CA THR A 186 5.63 0.32 -0.91
C THR A 186 5.85 0.89 -2.31
N ILE A 187 5.85 0.03 -3.31
CA ILE A 187 6.03 0.40 -4.72
C ILE A 187 4.71 0.20 -5.44
N GLY A 188 4.20 1.30 -5.99
CA GLY A 188 2.93 1.36 -6.71
C GLY A 188 2.99 1.05 -8.20
N ARG A 189 1.90 1.38 -8.89
CA ARG A 189 1.66 1.21 -10.34
C ARG A 189 2.70 1.85 -11.24
N ILE A 190 3.46 2.85 -10.76
CA ILE A 190 4.54 3.44 -11.56
C ILE A 190 5.49 2.37 -12.04
N LEU A 191 5.88 1.46 -11.15
CA LEU A 191 6.74 0.32 -11.49
C LEU A 191 6.06 -0.60 -12.51
N PHE A 192 4.76 -0.86 -12.36
CA PHE A 192 3.98 -1.76 -13.22
C PHE A 192 3.84 -1.29 -14.67
N GLN A 193 4.21 -0.05 -14.99
CA GLN A 193 4.31 0.39 -16.39
C GLN A 193 5.41 -0.38 -17.14
N GLU A 194 6.46 -0.79 -16.45
CA GLU A 194 7.63 -1.50 -17.01
C GLU A 194 7.92 -2.82 -16.27
N ALA A 195 7.12 -3.17 -15.27
CA ALA A 195 7.19 -4.45 -14.57
C ALA A 195 6.04 -5.37 -14.96
N TYR A 196 6.38 -6.63 -15.09
CA TYR A 196 5.47 -7.76 -15.20
C TYR A 196 5.61 -8.55 -13.89
N VAL A 197 4.52 -8.69 -13.13
CA VAL A 197 4.55 -9.29 -11.80
C VAL A 197 3.60 -10.46 -11.75
N THR A 198 4.12 -11.64 -11.40
CA THR A 198 3.39 -12.88 -11.20
C THR A 198 3.30 -13.19 -9.71
N ALA A 199 2.11 -13.38 -9.17
CA ALA A 199 1.90 -13.94 -7.84
C ALA A 199 1.34 -15.36 -7.95
N ASP A 200 2.04 -16.35 -7.39
CA ASP A 200 1.60 -17.74 -7.27
C ASP A 200 1.42 -18.07 -5.78
N PHE A 201 0.16 -17.99 -5.33
CA PHE A 201 -0.17 -18.22 -3.93
C PHE A 201 -0.12 -19.70 -3.55
N GLU A 202 -0.30 -20.63 -4.49
CA GLU A 202 -0.22 -22.07 -4.20
C GLU A 202 1.22 -22.50 -3.90
N ARG A 203 2.21 -21.77 -4.43
CA ARG A 203 3.64 -22.00 -4.17
C ARG A 203 4.25 -21.01 -3.18
N ASN A 204 3.46 -20.09 -2.60
CA ASN A 204 3.95 -19.01 -1.75
C ASN A 204 5.13 -18.23 -2.39
N ASN A 205 5.03 -17.95 -3.69
CA ASN A 205 6.13 -17.41 -4.49
C ASN A 205 5.62 -16.34 -5.45
N PHE A 206 6.41 -15.31 -5.69
CA PHE A 206 6.12 -14.31 -6.70
C PHE A 206 7.34 -14.03 -7.56
N THR A 207 7.09 -13.63 -8.80
CA THR A 207 8.14 -13.31 -9.78
C THR A 207 7.92 -11.88 -10.25
N ILE A 208 8.99 -11.10 -10.29
CA ILE A 208 9.00 -9.78 -10.91
C ILE A 208 10.03 -9.75 -12.04
N GLY A 209 9.68 -9.10 -13.14
CA GLY A 209 10.61 -8.90 -14.23
C GLY A 209 10.25 -7.74 -15.14
N GLN A 210 11.20 -7.37 -16.00
CA GLN A 210 11.01 -6.30 -16.98
C GLN A 210 9.92 -6.71 -17.96
N ALA A 211 8.93 -5.85 -18.14
CA ALA A 211 7.86 -6.02 -19.11
C ALA A 211 8.42 -5.90 -20.53
N ALA A 212 8.03 -6.83 -21.40
CA ALA A 212 8.39 -6.79 -22.81
C ALA A 212 7.27 -6.12 -23.62
N VAL A 213 7.64 -5.11 -24.41
CA VAL A 213 6.70 -4.30 -25.19
C VAL A 213 6.58 -4.82 -26.63
N ASP A 214 7.70 -5.22 -27.24
CA ASP A 214 7.80 -5.53 -28.67
C ASP A 214 6.96 -6.73 -29.13
N ASN A 215 6.50 -7.56 -28.20
CA ASN A 215 5.76 -8.79 -28.48
C ASN A 215 4.30 -8.73 -28.01
N SER A 216 3.76 -7.54 -27.72
CA SER A 216 2.43 -7.38 -27.12
C SER A 216 1.29 -7.97 -27.96
N ASP A 217 1.46 -8.03 -29.30
CA ASP A 217 0.50 -8.60 -30.26
C ASP A 217 0.59 -10.14 -30.36
N SER A 218 1.69 -10.75 -29.90
CA SER A 218 1.91 -12.20 -29.96
C SER A 218 1.74 -12.83 -28.58
N LYS A 219 0.71 -13.68 -28.42
CA LYS A 219 0.40 -14.31 -27.13
C LYS A 219 1.07 -15.67 -27.01
N ALA A 220 1.82 -15.88 -25.94
CA ALA A 220 2.39 -17.18 -25.56
C ALA A 220 1.94 -17.56 -24.14
N ILE A 221 0.62 -17.71 -23.97
CA ILE A 221 0.01 -18.04 -22.68
C ILE A 221 0.42 -19.45 -22.23
N ARG A 222 0.95 -19.54 -21.01
CA ARG A 222 1.33 -20.78 -20.33
C ARG A 222 0.58 -20.88 -19.00
N ALA A 223 0.00 -22.03 -18.73
CA ALA A 223 -0.63 -22.31 -17.45
C ALA A 223 0.45 -22.40 -16.35
N ILE A 224 0.13 -21.85 -15.18
CA ILE A 224 0.82 -22.18 -13.94
C ILE A 224 0.01 -23.33 -13.36
N GLU A 225 0.54 -24.54 -13.51
CA GLU A 225 -0.15 -25.75 -13.05
C GLU A 225 -0.17 -25.80 -11.53
N LYS A 226 -1.23 -26.38 -10.96
CA LYS A 226 -1.25 -26.65 -9.52
C LYS A 226 -0.05 -27.50 -9.11
N PRO A 227 0.53 -27.29 -7.93
CA PRO A 227 1.50 -28.22 -7.39
C PRO A 227 0.91 -29.63 -7.45
N VAL A 228 1.59 -30.56 -8.12
CA VAL A 228 1.19 -31.97 -8.08
C VAL A 228 1.29 -32.35 -6.61
N ALA A 229 0.15 -32.65 -5.96
CA ALA A 229 0.16 -33.25 -4.64
C ALA A 229 1.15 -34.40 -4.73
N ALA A 230 2.25 -34.33 -3.97
CA ALA A 230 3.29 -35.33 -4.07
C ALA A 230 2.62 -36.69 -3.86
N SER A 231 2.41 -37.43 -4.96
CA SER A 231 2.06 -38.83 -4.90
C SER A 231 3.23 -39.42 -4.14
N ARG A 232 3.01 -39.72 -2.86
CA ARG A 232 3.89 -40.60 -2.13
C ARG A 232 3.81 -41.90 -2.90
N ASN A 233 4.72 -42.07 -3.87
CA ASN A 233 5.09 -43.39 -4.36
C ASN A 233 5.83 -44.06 -3.21
N SER A 234 5.07 -44.43 -2.18
CA SER A 234 5.46 -45.42 -1.22
C SER A 234 5.42 -46.75 -1.96
N THR A 235 6.50 -47.10 -2.66
CA THR A 235 6.93 -48.49 -2.64
C THR A 235 7.51 -48.75 -1.26
N ALA A 236 6.62 -48.83 -0.28
CA ALA A 236 6.88 -49.34 1.05
C ALA A 236 5.63 -50.13 1.40
N GLU A 237 5.82 -51.42 1.60
CA GLU A 237 4.83 -52.35 2.09
C GLU A 237 4.04 -51.74 3.25
N ASP A 238 2.74 -52.03 3.25
CA ASP A 238 1.76 -51.73 4.28
C ASP A 238 2.36 -51.78 5.71
N GLN A 239 2.61 -50.60 6.29
CA GLN A 239 2.52 -50.42 7.74
C GLN A 239 1.93 -49.03 8.03
N ASP A 240 0.66 -49.05 8.42
CA ASP A 240 -0.03 -47.96 9.12
C ASP A 240 0.84 -47.42 10.26
N GLN A 241 1.36 -46.20 10.08
CA GLN A 241 1.81 -45.38 11.21
C GLN A 241 1.16 -44.01 11.11
N SER A 242 0.02 -43.87 11.77
CA SER A 242 -0.52 -42.59 12.20
C SER A 242 0.53 -41.87 13.04
N SER A 243 1.01 -40.71 12.61
CA SER A 243 1.89 -39.85 13.40
C SER A 243 1.09 -39.16 14.52
N SER A 244 0.78 -39.92 15.57
CA SER A 244 0.39 -39.38 16.87
C SER A 244 1.64 -38.88 17.59
N LEU A 245 1.62 -37.64 18.06
CA LEU A 245 2.68 -37.09 18.91
C LEU A 245 2.93 -38.03 20.11
N SER A 246 4.19 -38.42 20.31
CA SER A 246 4.63 -39.30 21.40
C SER A 246 4.03 -38.84 22.74
N GLY A 247 3.47 -39.78 23.52
CA GLY A 247 2.91 -39.50 24.84
C GLY A 247 3.89 -38.79 25.79
N GLY A 248 5.21 -38.87 25.53
CA GLY A 248 6.23 -38.09 26.25
C GLY A 248 6.24 -36.59 25.93
N ALA A 249 5.89 -36.19 24.70
CA ALA A 249 5.77 -34.78 24.32
C ALA A 249 4.50 -34.14 24.90
N ILE A 250 3.39 -34.89 24.94
CA ILE A 250 2.14 -34.46 25.59
C ILE A 250 2.32 -34.38 27.11
N GLY A 251 3.05 -35.33 27.72
CA GLY A 251 3.35 -35.31 29.15
C GLY A 251 4.21 -34.12 29.59
N GLY A 252 5.18 -33.70 28.76
CA GLY A 252 6.06 -32.56 29.06
C GLY A 252 5.34 -31.21 29.04
N ILE A 253 4.41 -31.00 28.12
CA ILE A 253 3.66 -29.73 27.99
C ILE A 253 2.69 -29.54 29.16
N VAL A 254 2.03 -30.62 29.59
CA VAL A 254 1.05 -30.57 30.70
C VAL A 254 1.76 -30.36 32.05
N ALA A 255 2.93 -30.99 32.27
CA ALA A 255 3.71 -30.78 33.49
C ALA A 255 4.37 -29.38 33.54
N GLY A 256 4.84 -28.86 32.40
CA GLY A 256 5.44 -27.53 32.30
C GLY A 256 4.44 -26.38 32.47
N GLY A 257 3.21 -26.55 31.97
CA GLY A 257 2.17 -25.52 32.03
C GLY A 257 1.76 -25.13 33.45
N VAL A 258 1.70 -26.09 34.38
CA VAL A 258 1.31 -25.83 35.77
C VAL A 258 2.42 -25.06 36.51
N VAL A 259 3.68 -25.42 36.29
CA VAL A 259 4.82 -24.70 36.89
C VAL A 259 4.96 -23.30 36.28
N GLY A 260 4.80 -23.17 34.95
CA GLY A 260 4.85 -21.88 34.26
C GLY A 260 3.74 -20.92 34.71
N ALA A 261 2.51 -21.42 34.86
CA ALA A 261 1.38 -20.60 35.32
C ALA A 261 1.57 -20.10 36.75
N LEU A 262 2.13 -20.92 37.65
CA LEU A 262 2.43 -20.51 39.03
C LEU A 262 3.53 -19.44 39.09
N ILE A 263 4.56 -19.53 38.24
CA ILE A 263 5.61 -18.51 38.14
C ILE A 263 5.04 -17.18 37.63
N ILE A 264 4.22 -17.22 36.58
CA ILE A 264 3.58 -16.01 36.03
C ILE A 264 2.65 -15.38 37.05
N ALA A 265 1.84 -16.17 37.77
CA ALA A 265 0.97 -15.67 38.83
C ALA A 265 1.75 -15.02 39.97
N ALA A 266 2.88 -15.59 40.38
CA ALA A 266 3.76 -15.02 41.41
C ALA A 266 4.39 -13.69 40.96
N ILE A 267 4.81 -13.58 39.69
CA ILE A 267 5.35 -12.34 39.11
C ILE A 267 4.26 -11.27 39.03
N CYS A 268 3.07 -11.60 38.53
CA CYS A 268 1.94 -10.67 38.47
C CYS A 268 1.56 -10.17 39.87
N TRP A 269 1.50 -11.06 40.86
CA TRP A 269 1.20 -10.66 42.23
C TRP A 269 2.28 -9.75 42.83
N ALA A 270 3.57 -10.06 42.61
CA ALA A 270 4.67 -9.22 43.08
C ALA A 270 4.68 -7.81 42.44
N LEU A 271 4.32 -7.70 41.16
CA LEU A 271 4.21 -6.41 40.47
C LEU A 271 3.02 -5.59 40.99
N LEU A 272 1.86 -6.21 41.18
CA LEU A 272 0.68 -5.53 41.73
C LEU A 272 0.91 -5.08 43.18
N TYR A 273 1.55 -5.92 44.01
CA TYR A 273 1.87 -5.57 45.39
C TYR A 273 2.91 -4.44 45.51
N ARG A 274 3.77 -4.27 44.51
CA ARG A 274 4.71 -3.13 44.43
C ARG A 274 4.00 -1.83 44.05
N LEU A 275 2.94 -1.88 43.26
CA LEU A 275 2.16 -0.70 42.87
C LEU A 275 1.34 -0.15 44.05
N GLU A 276 0.76 -1.01 44.89
CA GLU A 276 0.00 -0.58 46.06
C GLU A 276 0.88 0.10 47.13
N LYS A 277 2.15 -0.32 47.27
CA LYS A 277 3.09 0.33 48.21
C LYS A 277 3.66 1.67 47.73
N GLN A 278 3.49 2.03 46.47
CA GLN A 278 3.89 3.36 45.96
C GLN A 278 2.80 4.43 46.14
N GLN A 279 1.58 4.05 46.52
CA GLN A 279 0.48 5.00 46.76
C GLN A 279 0.40 5.52 48.21
N GLN A 280 1.31 5.11 49.10
CA GLN A 280 1.39 5.60 50.49
C GLN A 280 2.58 6.56 50.74
N TYR A 281 3.20 7.12 49.69
CA TYR A 281 4.27 8.13 49.79
C TYR A 281 4.03 9.40 48.94
N LYS A 282 2.80 9.66 48.47
CA LYS A 282 2.42 10.92 47.82
C LYS A 282 1.11 11.49 48.40
N ALA A 283 1.12 11.77 49.69
CA ALA A 283 0.06 12.52 50.36
C ALA A 283 0.65 13.41 51.48
N VAL A 284 1.56 14.32 51.11
CA VAL A 284 1.81 15.58 51.84
C VAL A 284 2.20 16.62 50.78
N ASP A 285 1.64 17.82 50.94
CA ASP A 285 1.83 19.05 50.14
C ASP A 285 1.03 19.20 48.84
N THR A 286 -0.24 19.61 48.99
CA THR A 286 -0.80 20.80 48.30
C THR A 286 -2.14 21.15 48.96
N THR A 287 -2.17 22.14 49.86
CA THR A 287 -3.16 23.25 49.99
C THR A 287 -3.20 23.80 51.43
N THR A 288 -2.80 25.08 51.63
CA THR A 288 -3.33 26.11 52.55
C THR A 288 -2.46 27.38 52.32
N THR A 289 -2.89 28.37 51.55
CA THR A 289 -3.68 29.58 51.95
C THR A 289 -2.90 30.57 52.84
N THR A 290 -2.43 31.65 52.20
CA THR A 290 -2.30 33.07 52.62
C THR A 290 -2.01 33.45 54.08
N ASN A 291 -0.90 34.15 54.35
CA ASN A 291 -0.85 35.58 54.77
C ASN A 291 0.58 36.08 55.07
N ASP A 292 0.82 37.33 54.66
CA ASP A 292 1.71 38.39 55.18
C ASP A 292 3.19 38.11 55.54
N ASP A 293 4.11 38.76 54.81
CA ASP A 293 4.79 39.97 55.32
C ASP A 293 5.80 40.56 54.31
N SER A 294 5.77 41.90 54.23
CA SER A 294 6.84 42.87 53.93
C SER A 294 6.61 43.83 52.75
N ALA A 295 6.18 45.03 53.16
CA ALA A 295 6.56 46.39 52.75
C ALA A 295 7.13 46.58 51.33
N TRP A 296 6.59 47.55 50.57
CA TRP A 296 7.30 48.75 50.07
C TRP A 296 6.30 49.71 49.39
N ALA A 297 6.35 50.98 49.83
CA ALA A 297 6.05 52.23 49.11
C ALA A 297 4.63 52.51 48.54
N GLU A 298 3.86 53.28 49.31
CA GLU A 298 3.48 54.68 49.03
C GLU A 298 3.28 55.09 47.55
N ASN A 299 2.02 55.39 47.16
CA ASN A 299 1.65 56.73 46.70
C ASN A 299 0.14 56.90 46.48
N ASP A 300 -0.28 58.13 46.76
CA ASP A 300 -1.63 58.67 46.79
C ASP A 300 -2.35 58.73 45.43
N ALA A 301 -3.68 58.66 45.45
CA ALA A 301 -4.58 59.78 45.12
C ALA A 301 -6.01 59.29 44.82
N LYS A 302 -6.97 59.85 45.57
CA LYS A 302 -8.40 59.92 45.21
C LYS A 302 -8.61 60.98 44.13
N VAL A 303 -9.66 60.80 43.31
CA VAL A 303 -10.68 61.78 42.82
C VAL A 303 -11.35 61.12 41.59
N ASP A 304 -12.61 60.70 41.60
CA ASP A 304 -13.93 61.38 41.63
C ASP A 304 -14.58 61.48 40.22
N LEU A 305 -15.75 60.84 40.13
CA LEU A 305 -16.98 61.14 39.36
C LEU A 305 -17.01 61.43 37.84
N SER A 306 -17.94 60.71 37.19
CA SER A 306 -18.99 61.18 36.26
C SER A 306 -18.98 60.68 34.80
N ALA A 307 -19.76 59.61 34.60
CA ALA A 307 -20.97 59.50 33.75
C ALA A 307 -20.94 59.56 32.20
N ASN A 308 -21.88 58.75 31.67
CA ASN A 308 -22.44 58.61 30.31
C ASN A 308 -21.71 57.60 29.39
N GLN A 309 -22.34 56.55 28.85
CA GLN A 309 -23.75 56.12 28.78
C GLN A 309 -23.79 54.64 28.25
N PRO A 310 -24.93 53.99 27.93
CA PRO A 310 -25.39 52.77 28.59
C PRO A 310 -25.37 51.47 27.74
N GLU A 311 -25.55 50.37 28.49
CA GLU A 311 -26.22 49.09 28.18
C GLU A 311 -25.96 48.34 26.86
N HIS A 312 -25.41 47.13 26.98
CA HIS A 312 -26.24 45.91 27.11
C HIS A 312 -25.33 44.67 27.22
N GLY A 313 -25.37 44.01 28.39
CA GLY A 313 -24.81 42.68 28.58
C GLY A 313 -25.93 41.65 28.52
N PHE A 314 -25.81 40.67 27.62
CA PHE A 314 -26.51 39.40 27.72
C PHE A 314 -25.47 38.30 27.59
N GLN A 315 -25.53 37.38 28.55
CA GLN A 315 -24.67 36.23 28.69
C GLN A 315 -25.41 35.01 28.12
N GLU A 316 -24.69 34.25 27.28
CA GLU A 316 -24.79 32.82 27.01
C GLU A 316 -26.16 32.18 26.69
N LEU A 317 -26.28 31.63 25.48
CA LEU A 317 -27.08 30.43 25.24
C LEU A 317 -26.45 29.55 24.16
N TYR A 318 -26.06 28.34 24.56
CA TYR A 318 -25.72 27.21 23.70
C TYR A 318 -26.89 26.89 22.74
N GLY A 319 -26.63 26.95 21.43
CA GLY A 319 -27.43 26.24 20.42
C GLY A 319 -27.02 24.76 20.36
N GLN A 320 -27.73 23.86 19.70
CA GLN A 320 -29.07 23.83 19.12
C GLN A 320 -29.35 22.33 18.90
N ARG A 321 -30.59 21.90 19.13
CA ARG A 321 -31.04 20.51 18.92
C ARG A 321 -31.05 20.15 17.42
N ASP A 322 -30.75 18.87 17.15
CA ASP A 322 -31.30 18.05 16.04
C ASP A 322 -32.79 18.37 15.77
N PRO A 323 -33.37 18.12 14.56
CA PRO A 323 -33.06 16.95 13.71
C PRO A 323 -33.11 17.26 12.20
N THR A 324 -32.86 16.25 11.37
CA THR A 324 -33.81 15.68 10.38
C THR A 324 -33.03 14.97 9.28
N GLU A 325 -33.04 13.63 9.32
CA GLU A 325 -32.81 12.81 8.13
C GLU A 325 -33.91 13.10 7.11
N LEU A 326 -33.53 13.55 5.92
CA LEU A 326 -34.47 13.74 4.82
C LEU A 326 -33.94 13.00 3.59
N HIS A 327 -34.69 11.96 3.22
CA HIS A 327 -34.62 11.23 1.95
C HIS A 327 -34.55 12.20 0.75
N ALA A 328 -33.66 11.91 -0.20
CA ALA A 328 -33.83 12.32 -1.58
C ALA A 328 -33.87 11.07 -2.47
N THR A 329 -35.07 10.71 -2.90
CA THR A 329 -35.32 9.72 -3.95
C THR A 329 -35.25 10.36 -5.33
N THR A 330 -34.71 9.59 -6.28
CA THR A 330 -34.94 9.61 -7.74
C THR A 330 -34.10 10.58 -8.58
N ASN A 331 -33.26 10.02 -9.46
CA ASN A 331 -33.55 10.06 -10.90
C ASN A 331 -32.91 8.88 -11.66
N LYS A 332 -33.80 8.16 -12.35
CA LYS A 332 -33.53 7.18 -13.39
C LYS A 332 -33.00 7.87 -14.66
N TRP A 333 -32.17 7.13 -15.39
CA TRP A 333 -31.72 7.28 -16.79
C TRP A 333 -30.38 7.99 -17.05
N GLY A 334 -29.36 7.15 -17.23
CA GLY A 334 -28.30 7.28 -18.23
C GLY A 334 -27.99 5.87 -18.74
N VAL A 335 -28.47 5.55 -19.95
CA VAL A 335 -28.36 4.26 -20.63
C VAL A 335 -26.90 4.00 -21.01
N TYR A 336 -26.27 2.96 -20.45
CA TYR A 336 -25.46 1.92 -21.12
C TYR A 336 -25.19 0.84 -20.07
N GLY A 337 -25.71 -0.38 -20.31
CA GLY A 337 -25.78 -1.44 -19.31
C GLY A 337 -24.46 -2.18 -19.10
N VAL A 338 -24.09 -2.39 -17.83
CA VAL A 338 -23.34 -3.57 -17.42
C VAL A 338 -24.39 -4.58 -16.98
N GLN A 339 -24.60 -5.62 -17.79
CA GLN A 339 -25.42 -6.75 -17.38
C GLN A 339 -24.57 -7.64 -16.48
N GLU A 340 -24.74 -7.50 -15.16
CA GLU A 340 -24.22 -8.49 -14.23
C GLU A 340 -24.97 -9.80 -14.44
N MET A 341 -24.22 -10.89 -14.65
CA MET A 341 -24.81 -12.22 -14.76
C MET A 341 -25.29 -12.68 -13.37
N PRO A 342 -26.56 -13.07 -13.21
CA PRO A 342 -27.02 -13.64 -11.95
C PRO A 342 -26.44 -15.05 -11.78
N ALA A 343 -25.77 -15.28 -10.65
CA ALA A 343 -25.38 -16.61 -10.22
C ALA A 343 -26.65 -17.43 -9.85
N PRO A 344 -26.72 -18.74 -10.17
CA PRO A 344 -27.84 -19.57 -9.75
C PRO A 344 -27.85 -19.71 -8.21
N GLY A 345 -29.02 -19.43 -7.60
CA GLY A 345 -29.26 -19.34 -6.15
C GLY A 345 -28.94 -20.61 -5.33
N VAL A 346 -29.02 -20.60 -4.00
CA VAL A 346 -30.11 -20.11 -3.15
C VAL A 346 -29.58 -19.80 -1.74
N GLY A 347 -29.99 -18.66 -1.15
CA GLY A 347 -29.89 -18.42 0.29
C GLY A 347 -29.20 -17.11 0.65
N ALA A 348 -29.99 -16.12 1.05
CA ALA A 348 -29.56 -14.79 1.42
C ALA A 348 -28.58 -14.78 2.60
N TYR A 349 -27.31 -14.46 2.34
CA TYR A 349 -26.42 -13.67 3.19
C TYR A 349 -25.49 -12.90 2.26
N ASP A 350 -25.78 -11.61 2.11
CA ASP A 350 -24.98 -10.67 1.35
C ASP A 350 -23.66 -10.45 2.11
N GLY A 351 -22.55 -10.70 1.43
CA GLY A 351 -21.23 -10.76 2.06
C GLY A 351 -20.15 -10.93 1.01
N ALA A 352 -19.97 -9.90 0.18
CA ALA A 352 -18.70 -9.72 -0.50
C ALA A 352 -17.61 -9.63 0.57
N ALA A 353 -16.68 -10.58 0.57
CA ALA A 353 -15.42 -10.41 1.29
C ALA A 353 -14.58 -9.42 0.49
N GLU A 354 -14.89 -8.13 0.63
CA GLU A 354 -13.94 -7.09 0.30
C GLU A 354 -12.74 -7.28 1.25
N LEU A 355 -11.56 -7.47 0.66
CA LEU A 355 -10.32 -7.40 1.41
C LEU A 355 -10.16 -5.93 1.83
N ASN A 356 -10.77 -5.58 2.96
CA ASN A 356 -10.61 -4.27 3.58
C ASN A 356 -9.14 -4.12 3.99
N THR A 357 -8.33 -3.56 3.10
CA THR A 357 -7.10 -2.88 3.50
C THR A 357 -7.52 -1.65 4.29
N PRO A 358 -7.11 -1.52 5.57
CA PRO A 358 -7.41 -0.29 6.30
C PRO A 358 -6.74 0.89 5.57
N PRO A 359 -7.38 2.07 5.56
CA PRO A 359 -6.75 3.26 5.00
C PRO A 359 -5.46 3.52 5.79
N PHE A 360 -4.32 3.31 5.12
CA PHE A 360 -3.02 3.66 5.67
C PHE A 360 -3.00 5.17 5.94
N GLY A 361 -2.58 5.54 7.14
CA GLY A 361 -2.63 6.89 7.68
C GLY A 361 -2.15 7.93 6.66
N HIS A 362 -3.09 8.73 6.18
CA HIS A 362 -2.86 9.82 5.27
C HIS A 362 -3.29 11.10 6.00
N GLU A 363 -2.40 12.09 6.12
CA GLU A 363 -2.79 13.39 6.69
C GLU A 363 -3.81 14.13 5.80
N SER A 364 -4.01 13.68 4.55
CA SER A 364 -4.82 14.37 3.55
C SER A 364 -6.12 13.64 3.12
N GLY A 365 -6.40 12.43 3.65
CA GLY A 365 -7.61 11.62 3.38
C GLY A 365 -8.00 11.31 1.91
N ARG A 366 -7.22 11.68 0.90
CA ARG A 366 -7.60 11.59 -0.53
C ARG A 366 -6.81 10.52 -1.29
N LEU A 367 -7.50 9.67 -2.06
CA LEU A 367 -6.91 8.82 -3.10
C LEU A 367 -7.33 9.40 -4.46
N ALA A 368 -6.42 9.49 -5.43
CA ALA A 368 -6.76 9.85 -6.80
C ALA A 368 -6.39 8.71 -7.74
N GLU A 369 -7.33 8.39 -8.62
CA GLU A 369 -7.15 7.48 -9.73
C GLU A 369 -6.49 8.23 -10.89
N VAL A 370 -5.49 7.60 -11.51
CA VAL A 370 -4.92 8.07 -12.78
C VAL A 370 -5.85 7.59 -13.89
N HIS A 371 -6.36 8.51 -14.70
CA HIS A 371 -7.18 8.15 -15.85
C HIS A 371 -6.35 7.39 -16.88
N GLY A 372 -6.73 6.14 -17.18
CA GLY A 372 -6.24 5.43 -18.35
C GLY A 372 -6.81 6.05 -19.62
N SER A 373 -6.00 6.25 -20.65
CA SER A 373 -6.51 6.56 -21.98
C SER A 373 -7.23 5.32 -22.53
N GLU A 374 -8.53 5.41 -22.79
CA GLU A 374 -9.27 4.36 -23.49
C GLU A 374 -8.96 4.45 -25.00
N PRO A 375 -8.26 3.49 -25.63
CA PRO A 375 -8.36 3.31 -27.07
C PRO A 375 -9.69 2.64 -27.42
N ALA A 376 -10.25 3.04 -28.56
CA ALA A 376 -11.53 2.55 -29.09
C ALA A 376 -11.63 1.01 -29.04
N ARG A 377 -12.72 0.52 -28.43
CA ARG A 377 -13.05 -0.90 -28.35
C ARG A 377 -13.38 -1.41 -29.76
N PHE A 378 -12.54 -2.30 -30.29
CA PHE A 378 -12.92 -3.12 -31.43
C PHE A 378 -13.60 -4.39 -30.90
N GLU A 379 -14.93 -4.40 -30.95
CA GLU A 379 -15.71 -5.62 -30.79
C GLU A 379 -15.56 -6.46 -32.07
N MET A 380 -15.14 -7.72 -31.94
CA MET A 380 -15.19 -8.68 -33.05
C MET A 380 -16.64 -8.97 -33.38
N ALA A 381 -17.05 -8.70 -34.63
CA ALA A 381 -18.36 -9.10 -35.12
C ALA A 381 -18.50 -10.63 -35.08
N SER A 382 -19.55 -11.13 -34.43
CA SER A 382 -19.93 -12.53 -34.51
C SER A 382 -20.40 -12.84 -35.93
N ASP A 383 -19.75 -13.80 -36.59
CA ASP A 383 -20.18 -14.31 -37.90
C ASP A 383 -21.54 -15.04 -37.76
N GLY A 384 -22.60 -14.32 -38.08
CA GLY A 384 -23.96 -14.84 -38.14
C GLY A 384 -24.12 -15.67 -39.41
N THR A 385 -23.95 -16.98 -39.30
CA THR A 385 -24.36 -17.93 -40.34
C THR A 385 -25.89 -17.93 -40.46
N HIS A 386 -26.40 -17.15 -41.41
CA HIS A 386 -27.79 -17.22 -41.86
C HIS A 386 -28.06 -18.58 -42.52
N ARG A 387 -28.90 -19.38 -41.87
CA ARG A 387 -29.72 -20.41 -42.52
C ARG A 387 -30.97 -19.77 -43.12
N THR A 388 -31.15 -19.94 -44.43
CA THR A 388 -32.40 -19.82 -45.22
C THR A 388 -32.03 -20.32 -46.62
N VAL A 389 -32.70 -21.23 -47.32
CA VAL A 389 -33.94 -22.02 -47.17
C VAL A 389 -33.66 -23.39 -47.77
#